data_AF-A0A3N5J5D2-F1
#
_entry.id   AF-A0A3N5J5D2-F1
#
_cell.length_a   1.000
_cell.length_b   1.000
_cell.length_c   1.000
_cell.angle_alpha   90.00
_cell.angle_beta   90.00
_cell.angle_gamma   90.00
#
_symmetry.space_group_name_H-M   'P 1'
#
loop_
_entity.id
_entity.type
_entity.pdbx_description
1 polymer ?
#
loop_
_entity_poly.entity_id
_entity_poly.type
_entity_poly.pdbx_seq_one_letter_code
_entity_poly.pdbx_strand_id
1 'polypeptide(L)'
;MLRRFTILAVLLLFVAAPALAQAPFIAQIYYYSGLGGGSPLTTTCQGSTPLPDGRVIKIFWDSDSDGPDLTDPLAPVCNDPPDCESGEPYASLNMNQFTFNGTAIEFGTGFFMTDPAFRSISGLPTPARYYLRVYELDGITVLWTSTVLTMVSGMQEFYLLGSDWTCGSTPQCIVRDEHE
;
A
#
# COMPACT_ATOMS: atom_id res chain seq x y z
N MET A 1 -53.32 -15.59 1.20
CA MET A 1 -52.19 -15.27 2.10
C MET A 1 -50.81 -15.60 1.51
N LEU A 2 -50.65 -16.63 0.68
CA LEU A 2 -49.34 -17.05 0.13
C LEU A 2 -48.62 -15.99 -0.74
N ARG A 3 -49.37 -15.15 -1.47
CA ARG A 3 -48.83 -14.13 -2.40
C ARG A 3 -48.10 -12.96 -1.72
N ARG A 4 -48.33 -12.71 -0.42
CA ARG A 4 -47.70 -11.61 0.32
C ARG A 4 -46.33 -11.99 0.92
N PHE A 5 -46.10 -13.28 1.18
CA PHE A 5 -44.82 -13.78 1.70
C PHE A 5 -43.73 -13.81 0.62
N THR A 6 -44.09 -14.09 -0.64
CA THR A 6 -43.13 -14.18 -1.75
C THR A 6 -42.52 -12.81 -2.11
N ILE A 7 -43.31 -11.72 -2.02
CA ILE A 7 -42.84 -10.37 -2.34
C ILE A 7 -41.82 -9.88 -1.30
N LEU A 8 -42.03 -10.20 -0.02
CA LEU A 8 -41.11 -9.80 1.06
C LEU A 8 -39.76 -10.52 0.98
N ALA A 9 -39.76 -11.82 0.64
CA ALA A 9 -38.53 -12.61 0.47
C ALA A 9 -37.69 -12.14 -0.73
N VAL A 10 -38.34 -11.77 -1.85
CA VAL A 10 -37.66 -11.21 -3.03
C VAL A 10 -37.08 -9.82 -2.71
N LEU A 11 -37.81 -8.97 -1.97
CA LEU A 11 -37.28 -7.66 -1.57
C LEU A 11 -36.06 -7.78 -0.63
N LEU A 12 -36.07 -8.74 0.30
CA LEU A 12 -34.92 -9.03 1.19
C LEU A 12 -33.70 -9.55 0.40
N LEU A 13 -33.90 -10.35 -0.63
CA LEU A 13 -32.84 -10.82 -1.53
C LEU A 13 -32.19 -9.67 -2.34
N PHE A 14 -32.95 -8.63 -2.70
CA PHE A 14 -32.40 -7.46 -3.42
C PHE A 14 -31.66 -6.47 -2.51
N VAL A 15 -31.97 -6.41 -1.22
CA VAL A 15 -31.29 -5.49 -0.27
C VAL A 15 -29.99 -6.09 0.29
N ALA A 16 -29.85 -7.43 0.34
CA ALA A 16 -28.65 -8.09 0.86
C ALA A 16 -27.56 -8.38 -0.21
N ALA A 17 -27.90 -8.32 -1.50
CA ALA A 17 -26.98 -8.66 -2.59
C ALA A 17 -25.79 -7.69 -2.82
N PRO A 18 -25.86 -6.37 -2.58
CA PRO A 18 -24.75 -5.48 -2.94
C PRO A 18 -23.56 -5.51 -1.97
N ALA A 19 -23.67 -6.15 -0.80
CA ALA A 19 -22.58 -6.17 0.18
C ALA A 19 -21.42 -7.13 -0.19
N LEU A 20 -21.63 -8.07 -1.12
CA LEU A 20 -20.68 -9.16 -1.39
C LEU A 20 -19.82 -8.97 -2.64
N ALA A 21 -19.89 -7.81 -3.31
CA ALA A 21 -19.09 -7.55 -4.52
C ALA A 21 -18.53 -6.12 -4.52
N GLN A 22 -17.75 -5.76 -3.51
CA GLN A 22 -16.89 -4.58 -3.63
C GLN A 22 -15.87 -4.85 -4.74
N ALA A 23 -15.89 -4.03 -5.80
CA ALA A 23 -14.94 -4.17 -6.88
C ALA A 23 -13.51 -3.93 -6.38
N PRO A 24 -12.51 -4.58 -7.01
CA PRO A 24 -11.12 -4.39 -6.62
C PRO A 24 -10.69 -2.94 -6.83
N PHE A 25 -9.69 -2.51 -6.06
CA PHE A 25 -8.96 -1.29 -6.41
C PHE A 25 -7.77 -1.64 -7.29
N ILE A 26 -7.40 -0.71 -8.15
CA ILE A 26 -6.14 -0.70 -8.90
C ILE A 26 -5.55 0.69 -8.69
N ALA A 27 -4.39 0.76 -8.06
CA ALA A 27 -3.72 1.99 -7.68
C ALA A 27 -2.34 2.04 -8.31
N GLN A 28 -2.09 3.11 -9.05
CA GLN A 28 -0.77 3.44 -9.55
C GLN A 28 -0.18 4.51 -8.63
N ILE A 29 0.92 4.19 -7.94
CA ILE A 29 1.53 5.08 -6.95
C ILE A 29 2.82 5.65 -7.54
N TYR A 30 2.95 6.98 -7.49
CA TYR A 30 4.04 7.74 -8.08
C TYR A 30 4.75 8.59 -7.03
N TYR A 31 6.07 8.71 -7.19
CA TYR A 31 6.87 9.75 -6.54
C TYR A 31 7.89 10.28 -7.55
N TYR A 32 7.65 11.47 -8.11
CA TYR A 32 8.48 12.07 -9.17
C TYR A 32 8.32 13.59 -9.28
N SER A 33 9.32 14.28 -9.84
CA SER A 33 9.44 15.75 -9.82
C SER A 33 8.43 16.55 -10.67
N GLY A 34 7.71 15.92 -11.61
CA GLY A 34 6.99 16.63 -12.69
C GLY A 34 5.59 17.14 -12.36
N LEU A 35 4.84 16.48 -11.47
CA LEU A 35 3.48 16.90 -11.06
C LEU A 35 3.43 17.39 -9.60
N GLY A 36 4.52 17.99 -9.13
CA GLY A 36 4.63 18.50 -7.76
C GLY A 36 5.29 17.53 -6.78
N GLY A 37 5.75 16.36 -7.23
CA GLY A 37 6.55 15.51 -6.35
C GLY A 37 7.81 16.24 -5.90
N GLY A 38 8.21 15.91 -4.67
CA GLY A 38 9.25 16.65 -3.96
C GLY A 38 10.63 16.46 -4.56
N SER A 39 11.64 17.00 -3.86
CA SER A 39 13.03 16.61 -4.08
C SER A 39 13.18 15.09 -3.96
N PRO A 40 14.11 14.46 -4.70
CA PRO A 40 14.28 13.01 -4.66
C PRO A 40 14.49 12.53 -3.22
N LEU A 41 13.93 11.36 -2.87
CA LEU A 41 14.21 10.76 -1.57
C LEU A 41 15.70 10.42 -1.52
N THR A 42 16.33 10.73 -0.38
CA THR A 42 17.77 10.61 -0.22
C THR A 42 18.15 9.49 0.74
N THR A 43 19.40 9.02 0.63
CA THR A 43 19.96 7.90 1.43
C THR A 43 19.99 8.16 2.93
N THR A 44 19.89 9.42 3.35
CA THR A 44 19.85 9.84 4.75
C THR A 44 18.81 10.95 4.88
N CYS A 45 18.22 11.10 6.07
CA CYS A 45 17.30 12.20 6.33
C CYS A 45 17.95 13.55 6.01
N GLN A 46 17.35 14.29 5.08
CA GLN A 46 17.88 15.58 4.60
C GLN A 46 19.27 15.50 3.96
N GLY A 47 19.71 14.30 3.58
CA GLY A 47 20.92 14.11 2.79
C GLY A 47 20.77 14.69 1.38
N SER A 48 21.89 14.83 0.68
CA SER A 48 21.93 15.33 -0.71
C SER A 48 22.04 14.22 -1.75
N THR A 49 22.31 12.98 -1.34
CA THR A 49 22.50 11.84 -2.25
C THR A 49 21.19 11.11 -2.45
N PRO A 50 20.57 11.14 -3.65
CA PRO A 50 19.35 10.41 -3.96
C PRO A 50 19.48 8.91 -3.70
N LEU A 51 18.38 8.26 -3.33
CA LEU A 51 18.31 6.81 -3.25
C LEU A 51 18.53 6.19 -4.63
N PRO A 52 19.45 5.24 -4.80
CA PRO A 52 19.61 4.55 -6.08
C PRO A 52 18.39 3.68 -6.37
N ASP A 53 18.18 3.34 -7.64
CA ASP A 53 17.24 2.29 -8.04
C ASP A 53 17.58 0.93 -7.38
N GLY A 54 16.61 0.03 -7.32
CA GLY A 54 16.73 -1.29 -6.67
C GLY A 54 16.53 -1.27 -5.15
N ARG A 55 16.38 -0.09 -4.55
CA ARG A 55 16.02 0.06 -3.13
C ARG A 55 14.61 -0.48 -2.87
N VAL A 56 14.45 -1.25 -1.80
CA VAL A 56 13.17 -1.91 -1.49
C VAL A 56 12.21 -0.94 -0.82
N ILE A 57 10.99 -0.91 -1.34
CA ILE A 57 9.82 -0.27 -0.75
C ILE A 57 8.88 -1.39 -0.31
N LYS A 58 8.46 -1.38 0.94
CA LYS A 58 7.45 -2.30 1.47
C LYS A 58 6.14 -1.57 1.71
N ILE A 59 5.03 -2.25 1.50
CA ILE A 59 3.67 -1.78 1.66
C ILE A 59 3.11 -2.39 2.94
N PHE A 60 2.75 -1.53 3.89
CA PHE A 60 2.17 -1.91 5.17
C PHE A 60 0.66 -1.64 5.16
N TRP A 61 -0.08 -2.46 5.91
CA TRP A 61 -1.52 -2.35 6.05
C TRP A 61 -1.88 -1.80 7.43
N ASP A 62 -2.37 -0.56 7.46
CA ASP A 62 -2.87 0.15 8.66
C ASP A 62 -4.28 -0.39 8.97
N SER A 63 -4.30 -1.57 9.57
CA SER A 63 -5.51 -2.40 9.72
C SER A 63 -6.40 -1.97 10.88
N ASP A 64 -5.86 -1.24 11.85
CA ASP A 64 -6.56 -0.71 13.03
C ASP A 64 -6.87 0.79 12.92
N SER A 65 -6.44 1.44 11.83
CA SER A 65 -6.76 2.82 11.49
C SER A 65 -6.08 3.90 12.36
N ASP A 66 -4.98 3.56 13.05
CA ASP A 66 -4.25 4.48 13.93
C ASP A 66 -3.09 5.23 13.24
N GLY A 67 -2.74 4.82 12.01
CA GLY A 67 -1.70 5.45 11.20
C GLY A 67 -0.51 4.51 10.97
N PRO A 68 0.67 5.03 10.56
CA PRO A 68 1.84 4.19 10.36
C PRO A 68 2.45 3.73 11.69
N ASP A 69 2.37 2.44 12.01
CA ASP A 69 2.92 1.82 13.22
C ASP A 69 3.98 0.74 12.91
N LEU A 70 4.95 0.51 13.81
CA LEU A 70 5.98 -0.52 13.60
C LEU A 70 5.47 -1.96 13.71
N THR A 71 4.31 -2.15 14.33
CA THR A 71 3.63 -3.43 14.55
C THR A 71 2.67 -3.79 13.42
N ASP A 72 2.37 -2.84 12.52
CA ASP A 72 1.55 -3.11 11.35
C ASP A 72 2.12 -4.25 10.51
N PRO A 73 1.25 -5.16 10.03
CA PRO A 73 1.68 -6.20 9.11
C PRO A 73 1.96 -5.62 7.72
N LEU A 74 2.76 -6.37 6.96
CA LEU A 74 2.79 -6.19 5.52
C LEU A 74 1.39 -6.44 4.93
N ALA A 75 1.13 -5.78 3.81
CA ALA A 75 -0.11 -5.98 3.09
C ALA A 75 -0.30 -7.48 2.71
N PRO A 76 -1.50 -8.06 2.92
CA PRO A 76 -1.72 -9.49 2.70
C PRO A 76 -1.67 -9.81 1.20
N VAL A 77 -0.64 -10.53 0.77
CA VAL A 77 -0.48 -10.96 -0.62
C VAL A 77 -1.25 -12.23 -0.91
N CYS A 78 -1.63 -12.42 -2.18
CA CYS A 78 -2.15 -13.69 -2.64
C CYS A 78 -1.08 -14.80 -2.58
N ASN A 79 -1.49 -16.05 -2.84
CA ASN A 79 -0.59 -17.20 -2.77
C ASN A 79 0.43 -17.27 -3.92
N ASP A 80 0.14 -16.65 -5.08
CA ASP A 80 1.01 -16.68 -6.26
C ASP A 80 1.17 -15.28 -6.92
N PRO A 81 1.89 -14.34 -6.27
CA PRO A 81 2.15 -13.02 -6.83
C PRO A 81 3.26 -13.05 -7.91
N PRO A 82 3.21 -12.21 -8.97
CA PRO A 82 2.21 -11.17 -9.23
C PRO A 82 0.96 -11.68 -9.96
N ASP A 83 0.98 -12.94 -10.40
CA ASP A 83 -0.02 -13.59 -11.25
C ASP A 83 -1.24 -14.08 -10.47
N CYS A 84 -1.69 -13.29 -9.49
CA CYS A 84 -2.82 -13.65 -8.65
C CYS A 84 -4.10 -13.86 -9.48
N GLU A 85 -4.60 -15.09 -9.47
CA GLU A 85 -5.86 -15.44 -10.10
C GLU A 85 -7.07 -15.09 -9.22
N SER A 86 -8.25 -14.96 -9.83
CA SER A 86 -9.49 -14.72 -9.08
C SER A 86 -9.81 -15.88 -8.14
N GLY A 87 -10.10 -15.60 -6.86
CA GLY A 87 -10.60 -16.61 -5.91
C GLY A 87 -9.68 -16.94 -4.73
N GLU A 88 -8.50 -16.35 -4.64
CA GLU A 88 -7.49 -16.67 -3.60
C GLU A 88 -7.04 -15.41 -2.83
N PRO A 89 -6.74 -15.56 -1.54
CA PRO A 89 -7.62 -15.19 -0.41
C PRO A 89 -8.47 -13.94 -0.64
N TYR A 90 -9.68 -13.90 -0.07
CA TYR A 90 -10.50 -12.69 -0.11
C TYR A 90 -9.72 -11.49 0.43
N ALA A 91 -9.81 -10.35 -0.27
CA ALA A 91 -9.09 -9.14 0.11
C ALA A 91 -7.54 -9.32 0.15
N SER A 92 -6.99 -10.13 -0.76
CA SER A 92 -5.55 -10.20 -1.01
C SER A 92 -5.08 -9.18 -2.06
N LEU A 93 -3.77 -8.94 -2.08
CA LEU A 93 -3.08 -7.99 -2.95
C LEU A 93 -2.07 -8.70 -3.86
N ASN A 94 -1.75 -8.06 -4.99
CA ASN A 94 -0.78 -8.61 -5.95
C ASN A 94 0.68 -8.48 -5.51
N MET A 95 0.97 -7.58 -4.58
CA MET A 95 2.31 -7.36 -4.03
C MET A 95 2.22 -6.69 -2.66
N ASN A 96 3.28 -6.83 -1.87
CA ASN A 96 3.50 -6.05 -0.65
C ASN A 96 4.87 -5.37 -0.62
N GLN A 97 5.63 -5.47 -1.72
CA GLN A 97 6.89 -4.79 -1.89
C GLN A 97 7.20 -4.61 -3.37
N PHE A 98 7.99 -3.58 -3.67
CA PHE A 98 8.54 -3.29 -4.99
C PHE A 98 9.85 -2.51 -4.81
N THR A 99 10.50 -2.11 -5.91
CA THR A 99 11.77 -1.39 -5.84
C THR A 99 11.69 -0.01 -6.48
N PHE A 100 12.54 0.91 -6.01
CA PHE A 100 12.83 2.14 -6.74
C PHE A 100 13.26 1.79 -8.16
N ASN A 101 12.60 2.42 -9.13
CA ASN A 101 12.77 2.21 -10.56
C ASN A 101 12.81 3.54 -11.31
N GLY A 102 13.04 4.66 -10.62
CA GLY A 102 12.96 6.01 -11.18
C GLY A 102 13.88 6.22 -12.37
N THR A 103 15.07 5.63 -12.40
CA THR A 103 15.96 5.71 -13.56
C THR A 103 15.39 4.92 -14.74
N ALA A 104 14.87 3.72 -14.49
CA ALA A 104 14.30 2.85 -15.52
C ALA A 104 13.07 3.46 -16.21
N ILE A 105 12.33 4.33 -15.52
CA ILE A 105 11.14 5.02 -16.03
C ILE A 105 11.38 6.51 -16.33
N GLU A 106 12.64 6.93 -16.46
CA GLU A 106 13.05 8.30 -16.82
C GLU A 106 12.69 9.41 -15.81
N PHE A 107 12.34 9.06 -14.57
CA PHE A 107 12.14 10.02 -13.46
C PHE A 107 13.44 10.43 -12.77
N GLY A 108 14.48 9.59 -12.84
CA GLY A 108 15.76 9.76 -12.16
C GLY A 108 15.84 9.04 -10.80
N THR A 109 17.00 9.07 -10.16
CA THR A 109 17.21 8.41 -8.86
C THR A 109 16.45 9.11 -7.73
N GLY A 110 16.05 8.35 -6.72
CA GLY A 110 15.25 8.82 -5.60
C GLY A 110 13.76 8.98 -5.93
N PHE A 111 13.34 8.51 -7.10
CA PHE A 111 11.97 8.50 -7.58
C PHE A 111 11.50 7.08 -7.90
N PHE A 112 10.19 6.87 -7.93
CA PHE A 112 9.63 5.55 -8.25
C PHE A 112 8.21 5.64 -8.82
N MET A 113 7.80 4.53 -9.39
CA MET A 113 6.42 4.22 -9.75
C MET A 113 6.18 2.74 -9.44
N THR A 114 5.02 2.39 -8.87
CA THR A 114 4.66 0.97 -8.68
C THR A 114 4.56 0.25 -10.02
N ASP A 115 5.39 -0.74 -10.29
CA ASP A 115 5.28 -1.55 -11.51
C ASP A 115 5.42 -3.04 -11.15
N PRO A 116 4.36 -3.85 -11.26
CA PRO A 116 3.02 -3.51 -11.77
C PRO A 116 2.21 -2.58 -10.87
N ALA A 117 1.03 -2.14 -11.32
CA ALA A 117 0.09 -1.38 -10.47
C ALA A 117 -0.31 -2.18 -9.22
N PHE A 118 -0.45 -1.49 -8.09
CA PHE A 118 -0.86 -2.09 -6.82
C PHE A 118 -2.37 -2.34 -6.83
N ARG A 119 -2.81 -3.59 -6.71
CA ARG A 119 -4.23 -3.94 -6.85
C ARG A 119 -4.68 -4.99 -5.86
N SER A 120 -5.97 -4.95 -5.52
CA SER A 120 -6.64 -6.08 -4.88
C SER A 120 -7.19 -7.07 -5.89
N ILE A 121 -7.34 -8.32 -5.47
CA ILE A 121 -7.67 -9.44 -6.38
C ILE A 121 -9.13 -9.87 -6.25
N SER A 122 -9.71 -9.85 -5.04
CA SER A 122 -11.04 -10.43 -4.79
C SER A 122 -11.98 -9.57 -3.93
N GLY A 123 -11.55 -8.37 -3.50
CA GLY A 123 -12.33 -7.47 -2.67
C GLY A 123 -11.48 -6.33 -2.09
N LEU A 124 -12.06 -5.47 -1.27
CA LEU A 124 -11.34 -4.43 -0.54
C LEU A 124 -10.97 -4.93 0.86
N PRO A 125 -9.68 -4.99 1.21
CA PRO A 125 -9.28 -5.12 2.61
C PRO A 125 -9.90 -3.95 3.37
N THR A 126 -10.53 -4.23 4.50
CA THR A 126 -11.19 -3.21 5.32
C THR A 126 -10.46 -3.12 6.65
N PRO A 127 -9.88 -1.95 6.99
CA PRO A 127 -9.86 -0.71 6.22
C PRO A 127 -8.92 -0.78 5.00
N ALA A 128 -9.21 -0.05 3.93
CA ALA A 128 -8.36 -0.01 2.74
C ALA A 128 -7.24 1.04 2.88
N ARG A 129 -6.50 0.99 3.98
CA ARG A 129 -5.49 1.98 4.39
C ARG A 129 -4.09 1.40 4.33
N TYR A 130 -3.22 1.99 3.52
CA TYR A 130 -1.86 1.47 3.33
C TYR A 130 -0.85 2.59 3.42
N TYR A 131 0.39 2.27 3.75
CA TYR A 131 1.49 3.22 3.64
C TYR A 131 2.77 2.49 3.21
N LEU A 132 3.75 3.27 2.81
CA LEU A 132 5.00 2.78 2.26
C LEU A 132 6.13 3.02 3.26
N ARG A 133 7.03 2.04 3.37
CA ARG A 133 8.33 2.21 4.03
C ARG A 133 9.47 1.91 3.08
N VAL A 134 10.44 2.79 3.05
CA VAL A 134 11.69 2.62 2.32
C VAL A 134 12.75 2.08 3.26
N TYR A 135 13.42 1.01 2.88
CA TYR A 135 14.46 0.37 3.69
C TYR A 135 15.86 0.62 3.14
N GLU A 136 16.84 0.59 4.04
CA GLU A 136 18.26 0.44 3.70
C GLU A 136 18.51 -0.96 3.12
N LEU A 137 19.70 -1.21 2.54
CA LEU A 137 20.05 -2.51 1.95
C LEU A 137 20.07 -3.65 2.97
N ASP A 138 20.17 -3.35 4.26
CA ASP A 138 20.06 -4.33 5.34
C ASP A 138 18.65 -4.93 5.47
N GLY A 139 17.63 -4.31 4.85
CA GLY A 139 16.23 -4.71 4.92
C GLY A 139 15.57 -4.50 6.29
N ILE A 140 16.27 -3.87 7.24
CA ILE A 140 15.88 -3.68 8.64
C ILE A 140 15.70 -2.19 8.93
N THR A 141 16.63 -1.35 8.51
CA THR A 141 16.62 0.08 8.81
C THR A 141 15.62 0.81 7.91
N VAL A 142 14.61 1.44 8.52
CA VAL A 142 13.63 2.27 7.80
C VAL A 142 14.22 3.67 7.58
N LEU A 143 14.31 4.08 6.32
CA LEU A 143 14.77 5.41 5.91
C LEU A 143 13.62 6.41 5.83
N TRP A 144 12.49 6.00 5.25
CA TRP A 144 11.35 6.88 5.01
C TRP A 144 10.05 6.13 5.24
N THR A 145 9.05 6.81 5.79
CA THR A 145 7.68 6.33 5.94
C THR A 145 6.73 7.32 5.29
N SER A 146 5.82 6.86 4.43
CA SER A 146 4.84 7.72 3.79
C SER A 146 3.66 8.05 4.71
N THR A 147 2.83 9.01 4.32
CA THR A 147 1.46 9.16 4.81
C THR A 147 0.61 7.95 4.42
N VAL A 148 -0.54 7.81 5.10
CA VAL A 148 -1.51 6.75 4.81
C VAL A 148 -2.29 7.08 3.54
N LEU A 149 -2.26 6.16 2.59
CA LEU A 149 -3.05 6.10 1.38
C LEU A 149 -4.35 5.35 1.66
N THR A 150 -5.48 6.02 1.45
CA THR A 150 -6.80 5.36 1.54
C THR A 150 -7.27 5.01 0.14
N MET A 151 -7.38 3.71 -0.14
CA MET A 151 -7.79 3.18 -1.44
C MET A 151 -9.31 3.04 -1.50
N VAL A 152 -9.92 3.42 -2.61
CA VAL A 152 -11.32 3.10 -2.92
C VAL A 152 -11.42 2.16 -4.12
N SER A 153 -12.59 1.56 -4.31
CA SER A 153 -12.86 0.70 -5.47
C SER A 153 -12.62 1.44 -6.79
N GLY A 154 -12.02 0.75 -7.76
CA GLY A 154 -11.74 1.28 -9.10
C GLY A 154 -10.28 1.68 -9.33
N MET A 155 -10.02 2.30 -10.48
CA MET A 155 -8.70 2.78 -10.87
C MET A 155 -8.38 4.12 -10.20
N GLN A 156 -7.19 4.21 -9.62
CA GLN A 156 -6.71 5.39 -8.89
C GLN A 156 -5.25 5.66 -9.21
N GLU A 157 -4.87 6.92 -9.10
CA GLU A 157 -3.49 7.37 -9.18
C GLU A 157 -3.16 8.16 -7.91
N PHE A 158 -2.05 7.81 -7.26
CA PHE A 158 -1.57 8.51 -6.07
C PHE A 158 -0.24 9.18 -6.37
N TYR A 159 -0.19 10.49 -6.18
CA TYR A 159 1.01 11.30 -6.35
C TYR A 159 1.53 11.68 -4.98
N LEU A 160 2.54 10.97 -4.49
CA LEU A 160 3.21 11.31 -3.25
C LEU A 160 4.13 12.52 -3.48
N LEU A 161 4.04 13.49 -2.58
CA LEU A 161 4.86 14.69 -2.54
C LEU A 161 5.95 14.56 -1.48
N GLY A 162 6.94 15.45 -1.48
CA GLY A 162 7.99 15.44 -0.44
C GLY A 162 7.43 15.56 0.98
N SER A 163 6.32 16.28 1.16
CA SER A 163 5.61 16.43 2.43
C SER A 163 4.89 15.17 2.90
N ASP A 164 4.67 14.21 2.00
CA ASP A 164 4.02 12.94 2.35
C ASP A 164 5.00 11.93 2.95
N TRP A 165 6.27 12.30 3.14
CA TRP A 165 7.28 11.43 3.71
C TRP A 165 7.79 11.98 5.04
N THR A 166 7.71 11.14 6.06
CA THR A 166 8.43 11.34 7.31
C THR A 166 9.71 10.53 7.26
N CYS A 167 10.83 11.21 7.50
CA CYS A 167 12.10 10.51 7.56
C CYS A 167 12.20 9.70 8.86
N GLY A 168 12.66 8.45 8.76
CA GLY A 168 12.96 7.64 9.92
C GLY A 168 14.12 8.29 10.69
N SER A 169 13.81 9.06 11.72
CA SER A 169 14.82 9.35 12.75
C SER A 169 15.33 8.00 13.22
N THR A 170 16.64 7.81 13.15
CA THR A 170 17.49 6.68 13.59
C THR A 170 16.72 5.59 14.34
N PRO A 171 16.87 4.28 13.99
CA PRO A 171 16.08 3.20 14.58
C PRO A 171 15.97 3.44 16.07
N GLN A 172 14.75 3.74 16.55
CA GLN A 172 14.52 3.75 17.97
C GLN A 172 14.96 2.37 18.41
N CYS A 173 16.08 2.31 19.13
CA CYS A 173 16.56 1.07 19.70
C CYS A 173 15.36 0.51 20.44
N ILE A 174 14.77 -0.54 19.88
CA ILE A 174 13.94 -1.45 20.65
C ILE A 174 14.93 -1.98 21.68
N VAL A 175 14.96 -1.32 22.84
CA VAL A 175 15.43 -1.97 24.05
C VAL A 175 14.46 -3.12 24.19
N ARG A 176 14.86 -4.28 23.67
CA ARG A 176 14.27 -5.54 24.10
C ARG A 176 14.56 -5.55 25.58
N ASP A 177 13.57 -5.22 26.39
CA ASP A 177 13.55 -5.63 27.79
C ASP A 177 13.49 -7.16 27.76
N GLU A 178 14.65 -7.79 27.61
CA GLU A 178 14.87 -9.20 27.93
C GLU A 178 14.89 -9.33 29.46
N HIS A 179 13.79 -9.00 30.15
CA HIS A 179 13.57 -9.31 31.56
C HIS A 179 12.06 -9.49 31.80
N GLU A 180 11.58 -10.73 31.64
CA GLU A 180 10.95 -11.57 32.69
C GLU A 180 10.31 -12.84 32.08
#